data_AF-A0A257JI42-F1
#
_entry.id   AF-A0A257JI42-F1
#
_cell.length_a   1.000
_cell.length_b   1.000
_cell.length_c   1.000
_cell.angle_alpha   90.00
_cell.angle_beta   90.00
_cell.angle_gamma   90.00
#
_symmetry.space_group_name_H-M   'P 1'
#
loop_
_entity.id
_entity.type
_entity.pdbx_description
1 polymer ?
#
loop_
_entity_poly.entity_id
_entity_poly.type
_entity_poly.pdbx_seq_one_letter_code
_entity_poly.pdbx_strand_id
1 'polypeptide(L)'
;MCLVTLDATSTTQRAKGGLRLCNDVTNRAKLMRNVDVAHPESGEGFTTGKSAPGYLPVGDLFVVPRDLNRYVAGLTLQLSVNGQERQRTPATMWIWDLDRLFAEAGKLRDREWAYEGSIARLPIDAEGNVPARTLVLAGTPGGTVFAGVDLRSIGRGLAAWLAGGWDKPFTAQVIESHIALAHQQKRYLQPGDRTTIRVDGLGSLDNLIVP
;
A
#
# COMPACT_ATOMS: atom_id res chain seq x y z
N MET A 1 2.59 7.22 -5.32
CA MET A 1 2.40 8.69 -5.44
C MET A 1 1.27 9.09 -4.53
N CYS A 2 1.39 10.26 -3.90
CA CYS A 2 0.41 10.73 -2.94
C CYS A 2 -0.02 12.15 -3.28
N LEU A 3 -1.32 12.42 -3.09
CA LEU A 3 -1.87 13.77 -3.03
C LEU A 3 -1.71 14.29 -1.61
N VAL A 4 -1.38 15.56 -1.44
CA VAL A 4 -1.40 16.26 -0.16
C VAL A 4 -2.43 17.38 -0.27
N THR A 5 -3.46 17.32 0.55
CA THR A 5 -4.46 18.40 0.64
C THR A 5 -3.79 19.69 1.09
N LEU A 6 -4.08 20.80 0.42
CA LEU A 6 -3.57 22.12 0.81
C LEU A 6 -4.50 22.82 1.80
N ASP A 7 -5.81 22.60 1.61
CA ASP A 7 -6.90 23.08 2.45
C ASP A 7 -7.80 21.90 2.84
N ALA A 8 -8.71 22.13 3.80
CA ALA A 8 -9.75 21.15 4.11
C ALA A 8 -10.57 20.86 2.86
N THR A 9 -10.69 19.58 2.49
CA THR A 9 -11.26 19.15 1.21
C THR A 9 -12.38 18.14 1.45
N SER A 10 -13.59 18.43 0.99
CA SER A 10 -14.72 17.50 1.10
C SER A 10 -14.48 16.25 0.24
N THR A 11 -14.83 15.07 0.77
CA THR A 11 -14.73 13.79 0.05
C THR A 11 -15.67 13.69 -1.15
N THR A 12 -16.60 14.63 -1.31
CA THR A 12 -17.54 14.68 -2.45
C THR A 12 -17.13 15.67 -3.53
N GLN A 13 -16.09 16.46 -3.29
CA GLN A 13 -15.56 17.43 -4.24
C GLN A 13 -14.40 16.84 -5.04
N ARG A 14 -14.03 17.52 -6.14
CA ARG A 14 -12.83 17.18 -6.89
C ARG A 14 -11.60 17.30 -6.00
N ALA A 15 -10.73 16.31 -6.10
CA ALA A 15 -9.45 16.28 -5.43
C ALA A 15 -8.60 17.47 -5.88
N LYS A 16 -8.05 18.18 -4.89
CA LYS A 16 -7.16 19.33 -5.10
C LYS A 16 -6.01 19.23 -4.11
N GLY A 17 -4.85 19.68 -4.54
CA GLY A 17 -3.68 19.68 -3.67
C GLY A 17 -2.39 19.65 -4.45
N GLY A 18 -1.30 19.41 -3.73
CA GLY A 18 -0.01 19.11 -4.33
C GLY A 18 0.27 17.61 -4.35
N LEU A 19 1.27 17.22 -5.12
CA LEU A 19 1.70 15.85 -5.28
C LEU A 19 3.10 15.67 -4.70
N ARG A 20 3.33 14.47 -4.16
CA ARG A 20 4.64 14.04 -3.69
C ARG A 20 4.82 12.54 -3.95
N LEU A 21 6.07 12.13 -4.18
CA LEU A 21 6.40 10.71 -4.22
C LEU A 21 6.29 10.10 -2.84
N CYS A 22 5.80 8.88 -2.78
CA CYS A 22 5.66 8.12 -1.55
C CYS A 22 5.73 6.65 -1.93
N ASN A 23 6.33 5.86 -1.05
CA ASN A 23 6.36 4.40 -1.17
C ASN A 23 5.59 3.80 0.00
N ASP A 24 4.67 2.88 -0.30
CA ASP A 24 3.86 2.21 0.70
C ASP A 24 4.49 0.85 1.03
N VAL A 25 5.49 0.89 1.91
CA VAL A 25 6.26 -0.29 2.30
C VAL A 25 5.38 -1.22 3.13
N THR A 26 5.44 -2.50 2.81
CA THR A 26 4.54 -3.49 3.41
C THR A 26 5.34 -4.64 4.01
N ASN A 27 5.13 -4.91 5.29
CA ASN A 27 5.48 -6.19 5.88
C ASN A 27 4.41 -7.21 5.51
N ARG A 28 4.66 -7.96 4.43
CA ARG A 28 3.68 -8.90 3.89
C ARG A 28 3.34 -10.03 4.87
N ALA A 29 4.31 -10.49 5.66
CA ALA A 29 4.07 -11.55 6.64
C ALA A 29 3.10 -11.08 7.74
N LYS A 30 3.32 -9.88 8.29
CA LYS A 30 2.38 -9.26 9.25
C LYS A 30 1.00 -9.03 8.63
N LEU A 31 0.94 -8.49 7.41
CA LEU A 31 -0.33 -8.29 6.71
C LEU A 31 -1.10 -9.61 6.55
N MET A 32 -0.45 -10.65 6.04
CA MET A 32 -1.10 -11.94 5.76
C MET A 32 -1.60 -12.65 7.01
N ARG A 33 -0.94 -12.50 8.14
CA ARG A 33 -1.37 -13.08 9.42
C ARG A 33 -2.61 -12.39 10.01
N ASN A 34 -2.89 -11.17 9.57
CA ASN A 34 -3.87 -10.28 10.18
C ASN A 34 -4.98 -9.86 9.21
N VAL A 35 -4.92 -10.27 7.94
CA VAL A 35 -5.95 -9.93 6.94
C VAL A 35 -7.17 -10.83 7.11
N ASP A 36 -8.37 -10.26 6.98
CA ASP A 36 -9.57 -11.04 6.77
C ASP A 36 -9.53 -11.61 5.34
N VAL A 37 -9.18 -12.89 5.23
CA VAL A 37 -9.09 -13.60 3.95
C VAL A 37 -10.45 -13.80 3.28
N ALA A 38 -11.55 -13.75 4.03
CA ALA A 38 -12.90 -13.84 3.48
C ALA A 38 -13.39 -12.49 2.94
N HIS A 39 -12.95 -11.38 3.55
CA HIS A 39 -13.30 -10.00 3.17
C HIS A 39 -12.04 -9.12 3.04
N PRO A 40 -11.19 -9.34 2.03
CA PRO A 40 -9.94 -8.58 1.87
C PRO A 40 -10.16 -7.08 1.67
N GLU A 41 -11.35 -6.66 1.21
CA GLU A 41 -11.78 -5.28 1.08
C GLU A 41 -12.04 -4.57 2.42
N SER A 42 -12.14 -5.32 3.52
CA SER A 42 -12.38 -4.78 4.87
C SER A 42 -11.26 -3.86 5.37
N GLY A 43 -10.07 -3.96 4.78
CA GLY A 43 -8.85 -3.28 5.22
C GLY A 43 -8.23 -3.87 6.48
N GLU A 44 -8.76 -4.97 7.01
CA GLU A 44 -8.19 -5.62 8.20
C GLU A 44 -6.76 -6.10 7.94
N GLY A 45 -5.90 -5.94 8.95
CA GLY A 45 -4.47 -6.25 8.86
C GLY A 45 -3.60 -5.22 8.13
N PHE A 46 -4.18 -4.28 7.36
CA PHE A 46 -3.40 -3.27 6.63
C PHE A 46 -2.65 -2.33 7.56
N THR A 47 -3.31 -1.82 8.62
CA THR A 47 -2.67 -1.00 9.65
C THR A 47 -1.44 -1.69 10.24
N THR A 48 -1.56 -2.98 10.59
CA THR A 48 -0.47 -3.78 11.17
C THR A 48 0.65 -4.04 10.16
N GLY A 49 0.32 -4.24 8.89
CA GLY A 49 1.29 -4.53 7.84
C GLY A 49 1.99 -3.31 7.24
N LYS A 50 1.45 -2.11 7.40
CA LYS A 50 1.85 -0.91 6.61
C LYS A 50 2.11 0.35 7.43
N SER A 51 1.74 0.41 8.71
CA SER A 51 1.80 1.67 9.47
C SER A 51 2.98 1.80 10.43
N ALA A 52 3.91 0.84 10.44
CA ALA A 52 5.09 0.91 11.30
C ALA A 52 5.99 2.12 10.95
N PRO A 53 6.76 2.66 11.92
CA PRO A 53 7.69 3.76 11.66
C PRO A 53 8.60 3.47 10.46
N GLY A 54 8.68 4.43 9.53
CA GLY A 54 9.48 4.32 8.31
C GLY A 54 8.81 3.58 7.14
N TYR A 55 7.56 3.11 7.26
CA TYR A 55 6.89 2.36 6.19
C TYR A 55 6.26 3.25 5.09
N LEU A 56 6.31 4.58 5.26
CA LEU A 56 5.86 5.55 4.27
C LEU A 56 6.96 6.59 3.98
N PRO A 57 8.11 6.20 3.41
CA PRO A 57 9.09 7.18 2.97
C PRO A 57 8.47 8.05 1.86
N VAL A 58 8.79 9.34 1.89
CA VAL A 58 8.28 10.33 0.95
C VAL A 58 9.42 11.06 0.23
N GLY A 59 9.17 11.47 -1.01
CA GLY A 59 10.13 12.20 -1.83
C GLY A 59 10.36 13.63 -1.34
N ASP A 60 11.46 14.21 -1.81
CA ASP A 60 11.90 15.56 -1.49
C ASP A 60 11.01 16.64 -2.14
N LEU A 61 10.59 16.43 -3.39
CA LEU A 61 9.78 17.40 -4.10
C LEU A 61 8.32 17.39 -3.65
N PHE A 62 7.75 18.58 -3.57
CA PHE A 62 6.32 18.81 -3.41
C PHE A 62 5.85 19.72 -4.55
N VAL A 63 5.00 19.20 -5.43
CA VAL A 63 4.61 19.89 -6.66
C VAL A 63 3.13 20.25 -6.60
N VAL A 64 2.82 21.53 -6.74
CA VAL A 64 1.44 22.03 -6.82
C VAL A 64 1.14 22.37 -8.28
N PRO A 65 0.50 21.47 -9.05
CA PRO A 65 0.18 21.73 -10.44
C PRO A 65 -0.98 22.73 -10.56
N ARG A 66 -0.98 23.54 -11.64
CA ARG A 66 -2.14 24.39 -11.98
C ARG A 66 -3.37 23.57 -12.38
N ASP A 67 -3.15 22.45 -13.06
CA ASP A 67 -4.15 21.47 -13.45
C ASP A 67 -3.67 20.08 -13.01
N LEU A 68 -4.27 19.57 -11.93
CA LEU A 68 -3.89 18.31 -11.32
C LEU A 68 -4.08 17.13 -12.28
N ASN A 69 -5.23 17.04 -12.93
CA ASN A 69 -5.57 15.91 -13.79
C ASN A 69 -4.68 15.87 -15.02
N ARG A 70 -4.45 17.03 -15.66
CA ARG A 70 -3.54 17.12 -16.80
C ARG A 70 -2.10 16.80 -16.41
N TYR A 71 -1.65 17.26 -15.25
CA TYR A 71 -0.30 16.96 -14.76
C TYR A 71 -0.13 15.46 -14.50
N VAL A 72 -1.05 14.85 -13.75
CA VAL A 72 -1.04 13.41 -13.46
C VAL A 72 -1.08 12.55 -14.73
N ALA A 73 -1.89 12.95 -15.72
CA ALA A 73 -2.01 12.21 -16.98
C ALA A 73 -0.68 12.08 -17.75
N GLY A 74 0.26 13.00 -17.53
CA GLY A 74 1.60 12.96 -18.13
C GLY A 74 2.64 12.17 -17.34
N LEU A 75 2.31 11.64 -16.16
CA LEU A 75 3.30 11.00 -15.28
C LEU A 75 3.45 9.51 -15.59
N THR A 76 4.70 9.05 -15.56
CA THR A 76 5.06 7.62 -15.55
C THR A 76 5.84 7.29 -14.29
N LEU A 77 5.35 6.33 -13.52
CA LEU A 77 5.98 5.84 -12.31
C LEU A 77 6.96 4.73 -12.63
N GLN A 78 8.21 4.90 -12.21
CA GLN A 78 9.28 3.93 -12.37
C GLN A 78 9.75 3.46 -11.00
N LEU A 79 9.89 2.15 -10.82
CA LEU A 79 10.43 1.52 -9.62
C LEU A 79 11.53 0.54 -10.02
N SER A 80 12.67 0.67 -9.37
CA SER A 80 13.80 -0.26 -9.49
C SER A 80 14.20 -0.82 -8.13
N VAL A 81 14.72 -2.04 -8.14
CA VAL A 81 15.36 -2.68 -6.98
C VAL A 81 16.76 -3.09 -7.41
N ASN A 82 17.77 -2.61 -6.71
CA ASN A 82 19.19 -2.85 -7.03
C ASN A 82 19.55 -2.49 -8.49
N GLY A 83 19.02 -1.35 -8.95
CA GLY A 83 19.21 -0.87 -10.32
C GLY A 83 18.39 -1.60 -11.40
N GLN A 84 17.73 -2.72 -11.07
CA GLN A 84 16.88 -3.47 -11.99
C GLN A 84 15.46 -2.92 -11.95
N GLU A 85 14.95 -2.47 -13.10
CA GLU A 85 13.57 -2.01 -13.23
C GLU A 85 12.58 -3.15 -12.92
N ARG A 86 11.67 -2.89 -11.99
CA ARG A 86 10.60 -3.82 -11.59
C ARG A 86 9.24 -3.35 -12.08
N GLN A 87 9.08 -2.05 -12.28
CA GLN A 87 7.83 -1.47 -12.73
C GLN A 87 8.08 -0.16 -13.49
N ARG A 88 7.35 0.01 -14.58
CA ARG A 88 7.22 1.27 -15.35
C ARG A 88 5.79 1.38 -15.82
N THR A 89 5.06 2.36 -15.31
CA THR A 89 3.60 2.38 -15.45
C THR A 89 3.09 3.82 -15.50
N PRO A 90 2.26 4.19 -16.50
CA PRO A 90 1.63 5.50 -16.49
C PRO A 90 0.67 5.63 -15.30
N ALA A 91 0.61 6.82 -14.70
CA ALA A 91 -0.26 7.09 -13.55
C ALA A 91 -1.75 6.90 -13.89
N THR A 92 -2.12 7.05 -15.16
CA THR A 92 -3.47 6.85 -15.68
C THR A 92 -3.96 5.40 -15.62
N MET A 93 -3.12 4.42 -15.27
CA MET A 93 -3.56 3.03 -15.06
C MET A 93 -4.15 2.78 -13.67
N TRP A 94 -4.28 3.80 -12.81
CA TRP A 94 -5.01 3.62 -11.56
C TRP A 94 -6.47 3.21 -11.81
N ILE A 95 -6.93 2.24 -11.02
CA ILE A 95 -8.32 1.77 -11.04
C ILE A 95 -9.28 2.92 -10.70
N TRP A 96 -8.89 3.78 -9.76
CA TRP A 96 -9.62 4.98 -9.37
C TRP A 96 -8.77 6.21 -9.64
N ASP A 97 -9.39 7.25 -10.18
CA ASP A 97 -8.81 8.59 -10.12
C ASP A 97 -8.88 9.14 -8.68
N LEU A 98 -8.24 10.29 -8.47
CA LEU A 98 -8.17 10.90 -7.14
C LEU A 98 -9.54 11.35 -6.63
N ASP A 99 -10.45 11.78 -7.51
CA ASP A 99 -11.82 12.17 -7.15
C ASP A 99 -12.59 10.98 -6.61
N ARG A 100 -12.55 9.84 -7.31
CA ARG A 100 -13.17 8.59 -6.88
C ARG A 100 -12.56 8.06 -5.59
N LEU A 101 -11.24 8.13 -5.44
CA LEU A 101 -10.55 7.72 -4.22
C LEU A 101 -11.06 8.49 -2.99
N PHE A 102 -11.23 9.81 -3.10
CA PHE A 102 -11.79 10.63 -2.03
C PHE A 102 -13.23 10.22 -1.71
N ALA A 103 -14.06 10.01 -2.72
CA ALA A 103 -15.45 9.59 -2.53
C ALA A 103 -15.56 8.22 -1.83
N GLU A 104 -14.71 7.26 -2.19
CA GLU A 104 -14.66 5.94 -1.53
C GLU A 104 -14.13 6.04 -0.11
N ALA A 105 -13.09 6.84 0.13
CA ALA A 105 -12.59 7.09 1.49
C ALA A 105 -13.67 7.71 2.40
N GLY A 106 -14.49 8.62 1.86
CA GLY A 106 -15.63 9.22 2.58
C GLY A 106 -16.65 8.21 3.07
N LYS A 107 -16.91 7.14 2.30
CA LYS A 107 -17.82 6.06 2.72
C LYS A 107 -17.27 5.23 3.90
N LEU A 108 -15.96 5.28 4.10
CA LEU A 108 -15.25 4.55 5.15
C LEU A 108 -14.92 5.45 6.36
N ARG A 109 -15.43 6.68 6.43
CA ARG A 109 -15.06 7.65 7.48
C ARG A 109 -15.29 7.15 8.92
N ASP A 110 -16.36 6.38 9.11
CA ASP A 110 -16.77 5.86 10.42
C ASP A 110 -16.14 4.47 10.70
N ARG A 111 -15.31 3.96 9.78
CA ARG A 111 -14.64 2.67 9.92
C ARG A 111 -13.46 2.77 10.89
N GLU A 112 -13.32 1.73 11.68
CA GLU A 112 -12.23 1.55 12.64
C GLU A 112 -11.41 0.32 12.27
N TRP A 113 -10.09 0.44 12.48
CA TRP A 113 -9.16 -0.67 12.36
C TRP A 113 -8.28 -0.76 13.60
N ALA A 114 -8.04 -1.98 14.09
CA ALA A 114 -7.07 -2.20 15.16
C ALA A 114 -5.66 -1.85 14.70
N TYR A 115 -4.87 -1.21 15.56
CA TYR A 115 -3.47 -0.88 15.30
C TYR A 115 -2.66 -0.87 16.61
N GLU A 116 -1.81 -1.87 16.82
CA GLU A 116 -0.89 -1.95 17.98
C GLU A 116 -1.57 -1.68 19.35
N GLY A 117 -2.74 -2.29 19.59
CA GLY A 117 -3.51 -2.08 20.82
C GLY A 117 -4.32 -0.78 20.88
N SER A 118 -4.32 0.00 19.79
CA SER A 118 -5.11 1.21 19.60
C SER A 118 -6.07 1.08 18.41
N ILE A 119 -6.83 2.14 18.13
CA ILE A 119 -7.76 2.22 17.00
C ILE A 119 -7.25 3.28 16.03
N ALA A 120 -7.15 2.91 14.75
CA ALA A 120 -6.93 3.80 13.64
C ALA A 120 -8.26 4.10 12.92
N ARG A 121 -8.41 5.34 12.45
CA ARG A 121 -9.53 5.81 11.64
C ARG A 121 -9.00 6.71 10.53
N LEU A 122 -9.81 6.91 9.48
CA LEU A 122 -9.50 7.94 8.49
C LEU A 122 -9.68 9.32 9.12
N PRO A 123 -8.79 10.28 8.84
CA PRO A 123 -8.92 11.65 9.34
C PRO A 123 -9.97 12.39 8.50
N ILE A 124 -11.23 12.04 8.68
CA ILE A 124 -12.37 12.67 8.00
C ILE A 124 -13.31 13.18 9.09
N ASP A 125 -13.63 14.48 9.06
CA ASP A 125 -14.52 15.09 10.06
C ASP A 125 -16.00 14.69 9.85
N ALA A 126 -16.86 15.14 10.77
CA ALA A 126 -18.29 14.81 10.75
C ALA A 126 -18.99 15.37 9.48
N GLU A 127 -18.46 16.46 8.94
CA GLU A 127 -18.90 17.13 7.73
C GLU A 127 -18.36 16.45 6.45
N GLY A 128 -17.49 15.44 6.58
CA GLY A 128 -16.93 14.69 5.46
C GLY A 128 -15.74 15.39 4.79
N ASN A 129 -14.99 16.20 5.52
CA ASN A 129 -13.78 16.83 5.03
C ASN A 129 -12.53 16.11 5.50
N VAL A 130 -11.60 15.96 4.57
CA VAL A 130 -10.22 15.61 4.83
C VAL A 130 -9.48 16.90 5.24
N PRO A 131 -8.83 16.98 6.41
CA PRO A 131 -8.10 18.16 6.85
C PRO A 131 -7.00 18.57 5.88
N ALA A 132 -6.62 19.85 5.92
CA ALA A 132 -5.43 20.34 5.23
C ALA A 132 -4.18 19.55 5.67
N ARG A 133 -3.19 19.44 4.78
CA ARG A 133 -1.91 18.76 5.00
C ARG A 133 -2.05 17.26 5.26
N THR A 134 -3.15 16.66 4.79
CA THR A 134 -3.37 15.22 4.83
C THR A 134 -2.82 14.59 3.56
N LEU A 135 -2.07 13.51 3.74
CA LEU A 135 -1.49 12.74 2.64
C LEU A 135 -2.43 11.59 2.26
N VAL A 136 -2.85 11.56 1.01
CA VAL A 136 -3.75 10.55 0.43
C VAL A 136 -2.98 9.75 -0.62
N LEU A 137 -2.81 8.46 -0.37
CA LEU A 137 -2.08 7.55 -1.24
C LEU A 137 -2.96 7.07 -2.40
N ALA A 138 -2.56 7.35 -3.63
CA ALA A 138 -3.30 6.95 -4.84
C ALA A 138 -3.17 5.45 -5.19
N GLY A 139 -2.24 4.75 -4.53
CA GLY A 139 -1.91 3.35 -4.80
C GLY A 139 -0.89 3.16 -5.92
N THR A 140 -0.57 1.90 -6.22
CA THR A 140 0.39 1.52 -7.25
C THR A 140 -0.33 1.28 -8.58
N PRO A 141 -0.06 2.06 -9.65
CA PRO A 141 -0.87 1.96 -10.87
C PRO A 141 -0.65 0.66 -11.67
N GLY A 142 0.47 -0.05 -11.45
CA GLY A 142 0.70 -1.39 -12.03
C GLY A 142 0.11 -2.53 -11.20
N GLY A 143 -0.59 -2.22 -10.10
CA GLY A 143 -0.88 -3.18 -9.03
C GLY A 143 0.38 -3.55 -8.24
N THR A 144 0.22 -4.07 -7.03
CA THR A 144 1.31 -4.85 -6.43
C THR A 144 1.24 -6.25 -7.03
N VAL A 145 2.36 -6.95 -7.19
CA VAL A 145 2.37 -8.38 -7.54
C VAL A 145 1.66 -9.17 -6.43
N PHE A 146 0.32 -9.19 -6.48
CA PHE A 146 -0.50 -10.21 -5.85
C PHE A 146 -0.44 -11.40 -6.81
N ALA A 147 0.71 -12.06 -6.84
CA ALA A 147 0.69 -13.48 -7.18
C ALA A 147 -0.19 -14.12 -6.11
N GLY A 148 -1.32 -14.70 -6.50
CA GLY A 148 -2.17 -15.47 -5.59
C GLY A 148 -1.36 -16.49 -4.80
N VAL A 149 -1.95 -17.06 -3.76
CA VAL A 149 -1.28 -18.09 -2.96
C VAL A 149 -0.85 -19.23 -3.89
N ASP A 150 0.46 -19.51 -3.96
CA ASP A 150 1.02 -20.55 -4.81
C ASP A 150 0.45 -21.93 -4.42
N LEU A 151 0.13 -22.77 -5.42
CA LEU A 151 -0.44 -24.11 -5.22
C LEU A 151 0.45 -24.98 -4.31
N ARG A 152 1.77 -24.76 -4.31
CA ARG A 152 2.71 -25.44 -3.41
C ARG A 152 2.53 -25.04 -1.95
N SER A 153 2.13 -23.79 -1.70
CA SER A 153 1.83 -23.29 -0.34
C SER A 153 0.57 -23.97 0.21
N ILE A 154 -0.44 -24.16 -0.65
CA ILE A 154 -1.66 -24.90 -0.32
C ILE A 154 -1.35 -26.37 -0.01
N GLY A 155 -0.54 -27.03 -0.86
CA GLY A 155 -0.13 -28.43 -0.66
C GLY A 155 0.68 -28.64 0.63
N ARG A 156 1.61 -27.71 0.96
CA ARG A 156 2.35 -27.76 2.24
C ARG A 156 1.47 -27.49 3.45
N GLY A 157 0.53 -26.55 3.35
CA GLY A 157 -0.46 -26.29 4.40
C GLY A 157 -1.33 -27.52 4.69
N LEU A 158 -1.72 -28.26 3.64
CA LEU A 158 -2.45 -29.51 3.77
C LEU A 158 -1.62 -30.62 4.43
N ALA A 159 -0.36 -30.78 4.02
CA ALA A 159 0.54 -31.75 4.65
C ALA A 159 0.78 -31.42 6.14
N ALA A 160 0.97 -30.15 6.49
CA ALA A 160 1.15 -29.72 7.88
C ALA A 160 -0.11 -29.93 8.73
N TRP A 161 -1.28 -29.65 8.18
CA TRP A 161 -2.56 -29.91 8.84
C TRP A 161 -2.79 -31.42 9.03
N LEU A 162 -2.54 -32.24 8.00
CA LEU A 162 -2.63 -33.71 8.10
C LEU A 162 -1.61 -34.32 9.07
N ALA A 163 -0.45 -33.69 9.25
CA ALA A 163 0.59 -34.11 10.18
C ALA A 163 0.35 -33.66 11.64
N GLY A 164 -0.85 -33.14 11.95
CA GLY A 164 -1.25 -32.80 13.32
C GLY A 164 -1.31 -31.31 13.65
N GLY A 165 -1.22 -30.41 12.66
CA GLY A 165 -1.37 -28.95 12.84
C GLY A 165 -2.80 -28.46 13.07
N TRP A 166 -3.62 -29.23 13.80
CA TRP A 166 -5.04 -28.94 14.08
C TRP A 166 -5.25 -27.89 15.16
N ASP A 167 -4.18 -27.44 15.82
CA ASP A 167 -4.16 -26.32 16.76
C ASP A 167 -4.45 -24.96 16.08
N LYS A 168 -4.37 -24.91 14.75
CA LYS A 168 -4.64 -23.71 13.95
C LYS A 168 -5.61 -24.00 12.80
N PRO A 169 -6.42 -23.01 12.38
CA PRO A 169 -7.22 -23.12 11.16
C PRO A 169 -6.35 -23.43 9.94
N PHE A 170 -6.89 -24.20 8.99
CA PHE A 170 -6.20 -24.55 7.75
C PHE A 170 -5.67 -23.33 6.98
N THR A 171 -6.43 -22.24 6.95
CA THR A 171 -6.02 -20.98 6.32
C THR A 171 -4.73 -20.41 6.94
N ALA A 172 -4.60 -20.47 8.26
CA ALA A 172 -3.39 -20.03 8.96
C ALA A 172 -2.19 -20.93 8.62
N GLN A 173 -2.39 -22.25 8.48
CA GLN A 173 -1.33 -23.17 8.04
C GLN A 173 -0.84 -22.86 6.62
N VAL A 174 -1.77 -22.52 5.71
CA VAL A 174 -1.43 -22.11 4.34
C VAL A 174 -0.68 -20.77 4.32
N ILE A 175 -1.10 -19.79 5.14
CA ILE A 175 -0.42 -18.50 5.29
C ILE A 175 1.02 -18.70 5.76
N GLU A 176 1.25 -19.47 6.82
CA GLU A 176 2.61 -19.71 7.34
C GLU A 176 3.47 -20.47 6.33
N SER A 177 2.89 -21.45 5.63
CA SER A 177 3.59 -22.17 4.55
C SER A 177 4.02 -21.24 3.43
N HIS A 178 3.15 -20.31 3.02
CA HIS A 178 3.45 -19.30 2.01
C HIS A 178 4.56 -18.35 2.45
N ILE A 179 4.51 -17.88 3.71
CA ILE A 179 5.53 -17.00 4.30
C ILE A 179 6.89 -17.73 4.32
N ALA A 180 6.94 -18.96 4.83
CA ALA A 180 8.16 -19.74 4.89
C ALA A 180 8.79 -19.97 3.50
N LEU A 181 7.98 -20.30 2.50
CA LEU A 181 8.42 -20.43 1.11
C LEU A 181 8.97 -19.12 0.56
N ALA A 182 8.29 -17.99 0.79
CA ALA A 182 8.74 -16.69 0.31
C ALA A 182 10.07 -16.25 0.94
N HIS A 183 10.30 -16.57 2.21
CA HIS A 183 11.58 -16.37 2.89
C HIS A 183 12.67 -17.27 2.30
N GLN A 184 12.39 -18.57 2.14
CA GLN A 184 13.34 -19.52 1.55
C GLN A 184 13.79 -19.09 0.14
N GLN A 185 12.86 -18.56 -0.65
CA GLN A 185 13.09 -18.10 -2.02
C GLN A 185 13.68 -16.68 -2.10
N LYS A 186 13.82 -15.97 -0.98
CA LYS A 186 14.20 -14.54 -0.94
C LYS A 186 13.37 -13.70 -1.91
N ARG A 187 12.05 -13.95 -1.94
CA ARG A 187 11.14 -13.34 -2.92
C ARG A 187 10.89 -11.85 -2.68
N TYR A 188 10.98 -11.42 -1.42
CA TYR A 188 10.78 -10.03 -0.99
C TYR A 188 12.12 -9.32 -0.77
N LEU A 189 12.06 -8.01 -0.56
CA LEU A 189 13.24 -7.18 -0.26
C LEU A 189 14.06 -7.75 0.90
N GLN A 190 15.38 -7.74 0.73
CA GLN A 190 16.36 -8.19 1.70
C GLN A 190 17.13 -7.00 2.30
N PRO A 191 17.66 -7.11 3.53
CA PRO A 191 18.63 -6.13 4.03
C PRO A 191 19.77 -5.92 3.04
N GLY A 192 20.10 -4.66 2.76
CA GLY A 192 21.07 -4.26 1.75
C GLY A 192 20.46 -3.95 0.37
N ASP A 193 19.22 -4.36 0.10
CA ASP A 193 18.54 -3.98 -1.14
C ASP A 193 18.31 -2.46 -1.17
N ARG A 194 18.42 -1.86 -2.36
CA ARG A 194 18.11 -0.46 -2.60
C ARG A 194 16.90 -0.33 -3.51
N THR A 195 15.87 0.37 -3.04
CA THR A 195 14.69 0.68 -3.82
C THR A 195 14.77 2.12 -4.32
N THR A 196 14.58 2.32 -5.62
CA THR A 196 14.55 3.66 -6.22
C THR A 196 13.23 3.85 -6.96
N ILE A 197 12.47 4.88 -6.60
CA ILE A 197 11.31 5.35 -7.34
C ILE A 197 11.69 6.63 -8.04
N ARG A 198 11.39 6.73 -9.34
CA ARG A 198 11.61 7.94 -10.12
C ARG A 198 10.35 8.30 -10.89
N VAL A 199 10.01 9.57 -10.89
CA VAL A 199 8.95 10.13 -11.71
C VAL A 199 9.41 11.48 -12.22
N ASP A 200 9.50 11.64 -13.53
CA ASP A 200 9.91 12.91 -14.12
C ASP A 200 8.91 14.01 -13.72
N GLY A 201 9.42 15.14 -13.24
CA GLY A 201 8.63 16.23 -12.68
C GLY A 201 8.28 16.09 -11.19
N LEU A 202 8.36 14.90 -10.58
CA LEU A 202 8.14 14.69 -9.13
C LEU A 202 9.39 14.21 -8.38
N GLY A 203 10.52 14.07 -9.07
CA GLY A 203 11.82 13.76 -8.45
C GLY A 203 12.07 12.27 -8.29
N SER A 204 12.80 11.91 -7.24
CA SER A 204 13.15 10.53 -6.93
C SER A 204 13.13 10.26 -5.43
N LEU A 205 12.90 9.00 -5.08
CA LEU A 205 12.97 8.48 -3.73
C LEU A 205 13.87 7.27 -3.74
N ASP A 206 14.90 7.28 -2.90
CA ASP A 206 15.91 6.24 -2.83
C ASP A 206 16.03 5.77 -1.38
N ASN A 207 15.80 4.48 -1.14
CA ASN A 207 15.86 3.89 0.20
C ASN A 207 16.72 2.64 0.20
N LEU A 208 17.61 2.55 1.19
CA LEU A 208 18.31 1.33 1.56
C LEU A 208 17.45 0.54 2.57
N ILE A 209 17.27 -0.75 2.32
CA ILE A 209 16.62 -1.65 3.26
C ILE A 209 17.62 -2.04 4.34
N VAL A 210 17.28 -1.74 5.59
CA VAL A 210 18.09 -2.02 6.78
C VAL A 210 17.48 -3.17 7.58
N PRO A 211 18.25 -3.85 8.45
CA PRO A 211 17.75 -4.91 9.34
C PRO A 211 16.64 -4.45 10.30
#